data_AF-A0A2V9KHK9-F1
#
_entry.id   AF-A0A2V9KHK9-F1
#
_cell.length_a   1.000
_cell.length_b   1.000
_cell.length_c   1.000
_cell.angle_alpha   90.00
_cell.angle_beta   90.00
_cell.angle_gamma   90.00
#
_symmetry.space_group_name_H-M   'P 1'
#
loop_
_entity.id
_entity.type
_entity.pdbx_description
1 polymer ?
#
loop_
_entity_poly.entity_id
_entity_poly.type
_entity_poly.pdbx_seq_one_letter_code
_entity_poly.pdbx_strand_id
1 'polypeptide(L)'
;MKTILRPGNLIVAGFLMLTGGLAHAQGTRADYERAQQFLGQNLEKLFRPADIVPHWVGENDQFWYRKPGAEKEFVLVDAAKNTRGPAFDHARLAATLSISAGKAFRPTRLPFDYDEINSPLHQPN
;
A
#
# COMPACT_ATOMS: atom_id res chain seq x y z
N MET A 1 84.33 15.88 1.83
CA MET A 1 84.15 14.41 1.86
C MET A 1 83.63 13.99 3.23
N LYS A 2 82.32 13.67 3.33
CA LYS A 2 81.66 12.80 4.33
C LYS A 2 80.14 13.01 4.25
N THR A 3 79.47 12.08 3.59
CA THR A 3 78.02 11.93 3.51
C THR A 3 77.52 11.30 4.81
N ILE A 4 76.63 11.98 5.54
CA ILE A 4 75.97 11.45 6.75
C ILE A 4 74.49 11.24 6.41
N LEU A 5 74.13 9.97 6.25
CA LEU A 5 72.77 9.46 6.05
C LEU A 5 71.95 9.77 7.32
N ARG A 6 70.83 10.49 7.18
CA ARG A 6 69.93 10.83 8.32
C ARG A 6 68.88 9.72 8.53
N PRO A 7 68.73 9.16 9.74
CA PRO A 7 67.70 8.17 10.07
C PRO A 7 66.36 8.88 10.35
N GLY A 8 65.77 9.49 9.32
CA GLY A 8 64.57 10.32 9.45
C GLY A 8 63.30 9.76 8.82
N ASN A 9 63.30 8.52 8.33
CA ASN A 9 62.24 8.04 7.43
C ASN A 9 61.40 6.85 7.95
N LEU A 10 61.39 6.59 9.26
CA LEU A 10 60.69 5.42 9.83
C LEU A 10 59.52 5.73 10.77
N ILE A 11 59.18 7.01 11.06
CA ILE A 11 58.12 7.31 12.03
C ILE A 11 56.75 7.62 11.38
N VAL A 12 56.69 7.89 10.06
CA VAL A 12 55.40 8.22 9.41
C VAL A 12 54.56 6.97 9.08
N ALA A 13 55.14 5.76 9.09
CA ALA A 13 54.41 4.53 8.75
C ALA A 13 53.61 3.90 9.92
N GLY A 14 53.82 4.36 11.16
CA GLY A 14 53.18 3.76 12.35
C GLY A 14 51.81 4.32 12.72
N PHE A 15 51.40 5.46 12.16
CA PHE A 15 50.19 6.18 12.57
C PHE A 15 49.05 6.12 11.53
N LEU A 16 49.06 5.14 10.61
CA LEU A 16 47.99 4.94 9.63
C LEU A 16 47.35 3.54 9.73
N MET A 17 47.33 2.95 10.93
CA MET A 17 46.71 1.62 11.14
C MET A 17 45.94 1.48 12.46
N LEU A 18 45.49 2.59 13.08
CA LEU A 18 44.69 2.52 14.31
C LEU A 18 43.28 3.13 14.24
N THR A 19 42.80 3.50 13.04
CA THR A 19 41.44 4.04 12.84
C THR A 19 40.57 3.17 11.92
N GLY A 20 40.93 1.88 11.74
CA GLY A 20 40.20 0.95 10.87
C GLY A 20 39.29 -0.06 11.60
N GLY A 21 39.21 -0.03 12.94
CA GLY A 21 38.38 -0.96 13.71
C GLY A 21 37.16 -0.25 14.26
N LEU A 22 35.97 -0.65 13.80
CA LEU A 22 34.59 -0.32 14.25
C LEU A 22 33.66 0.23 13.15
N ALA A 23 34.02 0.09 11.88
CA ALA A 23 32.97 0.01 10.86
C ALA A 23 32.30 -1.37 10.96
N HIS A 24 31.31 -1.52 11.86
CA HIS A 24 30.35 -2.62 11.83
C HIS A 24 29.44 -2.45 10.60
N ALA A 25 30.03 -2.59 9.42
CA ALA A 25 29.34 -2.52 8.13
C ALA A 25 28.73 -3.87 7.72
N GLN A 26 28.89 -4.90 8.55
CA GLN A 26 28.29 -6.22 8.36
C GLN A 26 27.15 -6.34 9.38
N GLY A 27 25.91 -6.43 8.88
CA GLY A 27 24.73 -6.64 9.72
C GLY A 27 24.88 -7.89 10.58
N THR A 28 24.28 -7.87 11.77
CA THR A 28 24.29 -9.03 12.65
C THR A 28 23.32 -10.09 12.15
N ARG A 29 23.49 -11.35 12.59
CA ARG A 29 22.52 -12.41 12.31
C ARG A 29 21.08 -12.00 12.69
N ALA A 30 20.90 -11.28 13.79
CA ALA A 30 19.60 -10.78 14.22
C ALA A 30 19.01 -9.76 13.22
N ASP A 31 19.84 -8.97 12.54
CA ASP A 31 19.39 -8.04 11.50
C ASP A 31 18.92 -8.80 10.26
N TYR A 32 19.62 -9.86 9.87
CA TYR A 32 19.21 -10.76 8.80
C TYR A 32 17.90 -11.49 9.13
N GLU A 33 17.75 -12.02 10.35
CA GLU A 33 16.53 -12.69 10.79
C GLU A 33 15.32 -11.74 10.77
N ARG A 34 15.50 -10.49 11.19
CA ARG A 34 14.48 -9.45 11.11
C ARG A 34 14.15 -9.07 9.66
N ALA A 35 15.16 -8.89 8.81
CA ALA A 35 14.96 -8.65 7.39
C ALA A 35 14.23 -9.82 6.69
N GLN A 36 14.49 -11.06 7.13
CA GLN A 36 13.87 -12.27 6.59
C GLN A 36 12.33 -12.27 6.79
N GLN A 37 11.83 -11.61 7.84
CA GLN A 37 10.38 -11.45 8.08
C GLN A 37 9.70 -10.60 6.99
N PHE A 38 10.47 -9.74 6.30
CA PHE A 38 10.00 -8.88 5.20
C PHE A 38 10.28 -9.48 3.82
N LEU A 39 10.72 -10.74 3.71
CA LEU A 39 10.77 -11.41 2.41
C LEU A 39 9.36 -11.63 1.88
N GLY A 40 9.19 -11.55 0.55
CA GLY A 40 7.88 -11.65 -0.13
C GLY A 40 7.01 -12.81 0.36
N GLN A 41 7.60 -14.00 0.58
CA GLN A 41 6.87 -15.19 1.05
C GLN A 41 6.29 -15.06 2.48
N ASN A 42 6.91 -14.21 3.32
CA ASN A 42 6.41 -13.90 4.67
C ASN A 42 5.46 -12.70 4.64
N LEU A 43 5.68 -11.75 3.72
CA LEU A 43 4.77 -10.62 3.47
C LEU A 43 3.43 -11.07 2.88
N GLU A 44 3.40 -12.06 1.99
CA GLU A 44 2.17 -12.61 1.39
C GLU A 44 1.19 -13.16 2.44
N LYS A 45 1.70 -13.59 3.61
CA LYS A 45 0.86 -14.04 4.72
C LYS A 45 0.26 -12.88 5.53
N LEU A 46 0.92 -11.73 5.52
CA LEU A 46 0.51 -10.52 6.23
C LEU A 46 -0.36 -9.60 5.36
N PHE A 47 -0.08 -9.60 4.06
CA PHE A 47 -0.80 -8.86 3.04
C PHE A 47 -1.55 -9.86 2.19
N ARG A 48 -2.83 -10.08 2.51
CA ARG A 48 -3.75 -10.54 1.47
C ARG A 48 -3.77 -9.41 0.44
N PRO A 49 -3.46 -9.64 -0.84
CA PRO A 49 -3.80 -8.70 -1.89
C PRO A 49 -5.30 -8.49 -1.78
N ALA A 50 -5.71 -7.39 -1.18
CA ALA A 50 -7.07 -6.95 -1.27
C ALA A 50 -7.14 -6.45 -2.71
N ASP A 51 -7.71 -7.25 -3.60
CA ASP A 51 -8.04 -6.84 -4.97
C ASP A 51 -9.06 -5.69 -4.88
N ILE A 52 -8.53 -4.51 -4.56
CA ILE A 52 -9.25 -3.26 -4.47
C ILE A 52 -9.10 -2.65 -5.85
N VAL A 53 -10.17 -2.75 -6.62
CA VAL A 53 -10.28 -2.08 -7.92
C VAL A 53 -10.91 -0.70 -7.65
N PRO A 54 -10.14 0.40 -7.74
CA PRO A 54 -10.69 1.74 -7.59
C PRO A 54 -11.48 2.14 -8.84
N HIS A 55 -12.68 2.67 -8.63
CA HIS A 55 -13.51 3.27 -9.67
C HIS A 55 -13.54 4.78 -9.44
N TRP A 56 -12.87 5.52 -10.31
CA TRP A 56 -12.78 6.99 -10.25
C TRP A 56 -14.11 7.66 -10.62
N VAL A 57 -14.45 8.74 -9.91
CA VAL A 57 -15.67 9.51 -10.12
C VAL A 57 -15.35 10.74 -10.94
N GLY A 58 -15.57 10.65 -12.25
CA GLY A 58 -15.29 11.73 -13.20
C GLY A 58 -13.79 12.11 -13.22
N GLU A 59 -13.50 13.40 -13.26
CA GLU A 59 -12.13 13.96 -13.23
C GLU A 59 -11.69 14.41 -11.83
N ASN A 60 -12.45 14.09 -10.78
CA ASN A 60 -12.13 14.50 -9.42
C ASN A 60 -11.20 13.49 -8.73
N ASP A 61 -10.54 13.91 -7.64
CA ASP A 61 -9.73 13.05 -6.75
C ASP A 61 -10.59 12.13 -5.86
N GLN A 62 -11.75 11.69 -6.37
CA GLN A 62 -12.69 10.84 -5.66
C GLN A 62 -12.79 9.51 -6.39
N PHE A 63 -12.72 8.42 -5.62
CA PHE A 63 -12.92 7.07 -6.15
C PHE A 63 -13.68 6.24 -5.13
N TRP A 64 -14.44 5.26 -5.61
CA TRP A 64 -15.05 4.26 -4.74
C TRP A 64 -14.46 2.88 -5.02
N TYR A 65 -14.51 2.01 -4.03
CA TYR A 65 -14.13 0.62 -4.20
C TYR A 65 -15.03 -0.30 -3.38
N ARG A 66 -15.09 -1.57 -3.79
CA ARG A 66 -15.77 -2.61 -3.03
C ARG A 66 -14.80 -3.22 -2.03
N LYS A 67 -15.18 -3.23 -0.75
CA LYS A 67 -14.39 -3.90 0.27
C LYS A 67 -14.48 -5.42 0.09
N PRO A 68 -13.35 -6.15 0.13
CA PRO A 68 -13.39 -7.61 0.08
C PRO A 68 -14.03 -8.15 1.37
N GLY A 69 -15.04 -9.02 1.23
CA GLY A 69 -15.79 -9.57 2.36
C GLY A 69 -17.06 -10.28 1.93
N ALA A 70 -17.74 -10.91 2.90
CA ALA A 70 -19.02 -11.59 2.68
C ALA A 70 -20.18 -10.60 2.45
N GLU A 71 -20.06 -9.39 2.98
CA GLU A 71 -21.02 -8.31 2.81
C GLU A 71 -20.55 -7.35 1.72
N LYS A 72 -21.50 -6.87 0.89
CA LYS A 72 -21.21 -5.86 -0.14
C LYS A 72 -21.15 -4.48 0.53
N GLU A 73 -19.97 -4.07 0.97
CA GLU A 73 -19.69 -2.73 1.49
C GLU A 73 -18.92 -1.90 0.45
N PHE A 74 -19.40 -0.69 0.18
CA PHE A 74 -18.79 0.22 -0.78
C PHE A 74 -18.26 1.45 -0.05
N VAL A 75 -16.99 1.74 -0.29
CA VAL A 75 -16.30 2.85 0.35
C VAL A 75 -15.97 3.88 -0.71
N LEU A 76 -16.44 5.11 -0.53
CA LEU A 76 -16.03 6.28 -1.28
C LEU A 76 -14.88 6.95 -0.54
N VAL A 77 -13.84 7.28 -1.28
CA VAL A 77 -12.64 7.96 -0.82
C VAL A 77 -12.54 9.29 -1.57
N ASP A 78 -12.32 10.36 -0.83
CA ASP A 78 -11.89 11.65 -1.35
C ASP A 78 -10.40 11.80 -0.99
N ALA A 79 -9.55 11.60 -2.00
CA ALA A 79 -8.09 11.61 -1.83
C ALA A 79 -7.57 13.03 -1.58
N ALA A 80 -8.21 14.06 -2.14
CA ALA A 80 -7.84 15.46 -1.89
C ALA A 80 -8.08 15.87 -0.43
N LYS A 81 -9.19 15.41 0.17
CA LYS A 81 -9.54 15.70 1.57
C LYS A 81 -9.04 14.65 2.56
N ASN A 82 -8.46 13.56 2.08
CA ASN A 82 -8.07 12.40 2.87
C ASN A 82 -9.22 11.87 3.76
N THR A 83 -10.42 11.79 3.17
CA THR A 83 -11.61 11.28 3.87
C THR A 83 -12.12 10.02 3.19
N ARG A 84 -12.72 9.12 3.98
CA ARG A 84 -13.41 7.93 3.47
C ARG A 84 -14.74 7.73 4.17
N GLY A 85 -15.72 7.19 3.46
CA GLY A 85 -17.05 6.91 4.00
C GLY A 85 -17.81 5.92 3.12
N PRO A 86 -19.05 5.56 3.50
CA PRO A 86 -19.90 4.75 2.65
C PRO A 86 -20.18 5.47 1.32
N ALA A 87 -20.09 4.76 0.20
CA ALA A 87 -20.29 5.36 -1.12
C ALA A 87 -21.72 5.84 -1.37
N PHE A 88 -22.68 5.21 -0.68
CA PHE A 88 -24.09 5.59 -0.70
C PHE A 88 -24.77 5.14 0.59
N ASP A 89 -26.00 5.58 0.82
CA ASP A 89 -26.83 5.07 1.91
C ASP A 89 -27.47 3.74 1.48
N HIS A 90 -26.88 2.63 1.92
CA HIS A 90 -27.33 1.28 1.59
C HIS A 90 -28.75 0.99 2.09
N ALA A 91 -29.15 1.59 3.21
CA ALA A 91 -30.46 1.37 3.81
C ALA A 91 -31.55 2.06 2.99
N ARG A 92 -31.31 3.32 2.63
CA ARG A 92 -32.22 4.09 1.76
C ARG A 92 -32.35 3.44 0.38
N LEU A 93 -31.24 3.01 -0.21
CA LEU A 93 -31.26 2.35 -1.52
C LEU A 93 -32.04 1.02 -1.50
N ALA A 94 -31.79 0.17 -0.49
CA ALA A 94 -32.52 -1.09 -0.34
C ALA A 94 -34.02 -0.87 -0.14
N ALA A 95 -34.42 0.13 0.66
CA ALA A 95 -35.81 0.46 0.89
C ALA A 95 -36.51 0.93 -0.39
N THR A 96 -35.92 1.89 -1.11
CA THR A 96 -36.48 2.40 -2.37
C THR A 96 -36.57 1.31 -3.43
N LEU A 97 -35.51 0.51 -3.59
CA LEU A 97 -35.50 -0.61 -4.54
C LEU A 97 -36.56 -1.66 -4.19
N SER A 98 -36.74 -1.94 -2.89
CA SER A 98 -37.74 -2.91 -2.44
C SER A 98 -39.17 -2.49 -2.76
N ILE A 99 -39.45 -1.20 -2.59
CA ILE A 99 -40.75 -0.61 -2.93
C ILE A 99 -40.98 -0.69 -4.45
N SER A 100 -40.00 -0.24 -5.25
CA SER A 100 -40.13 -0.21 -6.71
C SER A 100 -40.19 -1.60 -7.36
N ALA A 101 -39.47 -2.58 -6.82
CA ALA A 101 -39.42 -3.94 -7.38
C ALA A 101 -40.47 -4.89 -6.79
N GLY A 102 -41.19 -4.48 -5.74
CA GLY A 102 -42.15 -5.33 -5.02
C GLY A 102 -41.53 -6.54 -4.33
N LYS A 103 -40.22 -6.50 -4.02
CA LYS A 103 -39.46 -7.59 -3.38
C LYS A 103 -38.56 -7.04 -2.29
N ALA A 104 -38.43 -7.74 -1.17
CA ALA A 104 -37.58 -7.28 -0.07
C ALA A 104 -36.08 -7.44 -0.38
N PHE A 105 -35.34 -6.34 -0.37
CA PHE A 105 -33.89 -6.31 -0.47
C PHE A 105 -33.23 -5.92 0.85
N ARG A 106 -32.10 -6.56 1.14
CA ARG A 106 -31.29 -6.24 2.32
C ARG A 106 -30.19 -5.23 1.95
N PRO A 107 -29.92 -4.22 2.80
CA PRO A 107 -28.85 -3.24 2.57
C PRO A 107 -27.46 -3.85 2.36
N THR A 108 -27.19 -5.00 2.97
CA THR A 108 -25.91 -5.71 2.89
C THR A 108 -25.81 -6.67 1.70
N ARG A 109 -26.91 -6.87 0.95
CA ARG A 109 -26.99 -7.84 -0.16
C ARG A 109 -27.85 -7.30 -1.30
N LEU A 110 -27.43 -6.17 -1.84
CA LEU A 110 -28.07 -5.55 -2.99
C LEU A 110 -27.86 -6.40 -4.27
N PRO A 111 -28.87 -6.51 -5.16
CA PRO A 111 -28.91 -7.46 -6.27
C PRO A 111 -28.22 -6.96 -7.55
N PHE A 112 -27.21 -6.11 -7.44
CA PHE A 112 -26.42 -5.64 -8.58
C PHE A 112 -24.95 -5.94 -8.34
N ASP A 113 -24.23 -6.18 -9.44
CA ASP A 113 -22.78 -6.15 -9.52
C ASP A 113 -22.41 -5.02 -10.47
N TYR A 114 -21.44 -4.19 -10.06
CA TYR A 114 -21.31 -2.81 -10.53
C TYR A 114 -20.44 -2.61 -11.77
N ASP A 115 -20.15 -3.66 -12.54
CA ASP A 115 -19.58 -3.49 -13.88
C ASP A 115 -20.49 -2.59 -14.77
N GLU A 116 -21.77 -2.49 -14.42
CA GLU A 116 -22.77 -1.64 -15.09
C GLU A 116 -22.76 -0.16 -14.67
N ILE A 117 -22.20 0.22 -13.50
CA ILE A 117 -22.21 1.62 -13.05
C ILE A 117 -21.28 2.52 -13.86
N ASN A 118 -20.19 1.95 -14.39
CA ASN A 118 -19.24 2.66 -15.24
C ASN A 118 -19.50 2.47 -16.73
N SER A 119 -20.62 1.86 -17.12
CA SER A 119 -20.97 1.79 -18.53
C SER A 119 -21.26 3.21 -19.03
N PRO A 120 -20.47 3.74 -20.00
CA PRO A 120 -20.85 4.97 -20.67
C PRO A 120 -22.22 4.72 -21.28
N LEU A 121 -23.18 5.55 -20.88
CA LEU A 121 -24.57 5.50 -21.34
C LEU A 121 -24.62 5.17 -22.83
N HIS A 122 -25.36 4.11 -23.13
CA HIS A 122 -25.88 3.76 -24.44
C HIS A 122 -26.14 5.03 -25.26
N GLN A 123 -25.29 5.32 -26.25
CA GLN A 123 -25.64 6.26 -27.31
C GLN A 123 -26.62 5.52 -28.22
N PRO A 124 -27.91 5.92 -28.27
CA PRO A 124 -28.79 5.39 -29.30
C PRO A 124 -28.28 5.88 -30.66
N ASN A 125 -28.14 4.95 -31.60
CA ASN A 125 -28.10 5.28 -33.03
C ASN A 125 -29.48 5.78 -33.49
#